data_AF-A0A1B7MEI0-F1
#
_entry.id   AF-A0A1B7MEI0-F1
#
_cell.length_a   1.000
_cell.length_b   1.000
_cell.length_c   1.000
_cell.angle_alpha   90.00
_cell.angle_beta   90.00
_cell.angle_gamma   90.00
#
_symmetry.space_group_name_H-M   'P 1'
#
loop_
_entity.id
_entity.type
_entity.pdbx_description
1 polymer ?
#
loop_
_entity_poly.entity_id
_entity_poly.type
_entity_poly.pdbx_seq_one_letter_code
_entity_poly.pdbx_strand_id
1 'polypeptide(L)' 'LESLDKDVLPFVPLERTFTIAHGREHKSIARRQLPITPAYAFTDYRSQGQT' A
#
# COMPACT_ATOMS: atom_id res chain seq x y z
N LEU A 1 -12.75 5.42 13.13
CA LEU A 1 -11.56 4.89 13.84
C LEU A 1 -11.51 5.55 15.21
N GLU A 2 -12.57 5.43 15.99
CA GLU A 2 -12.63 6.03 17.32
C GLU A 2 -12.61 4.91 18.35
N SER A 3 -11.82 5.11 19.42
CA SER A 3 -11.51 4.15 20.48
C SER A 3 -10.62 2.97 20.06
N LEU A 4 -9.49 3.23 19.40
CA LEU A 4 -8.44 2.23 19.22
C LEU A 4 -7.37 2.43 20.29
N ASP A 5 -6.97 1.35 20.96
CA ASP A 5 -5.92 1.40 21.97
C ASP A 5 -4.62 1.94 21.36
N LYS A 6 -3.81 2.59 22.21
CA LYS A 6 -2.50 3.09 21.80
C LYS A 6 -1.68 1.92 21.22
N ASP A 7 -1.08 2.17 20.05
CA ASP A 7 -0.25 1.22 19.30
C ASP A 7 -1.00 0.05 18.62
N VAL A 8 -2.33 0.04 18.61
CA VAL A 8 -3.10 -0.89 17.78
C VAL A 8 -3.27 -0.30 16.38
N LEU A 9 -2.79 -1.03 15.36
CA LEU A 9 -3.03 -0.68 13.96
C LEU A 9 -4.31 -1.37 13.48
N PRO A 10 -5.29 -0.61 12.96
CA PRO A 10 -6.54 -1.20 12.50
C PRO A 10 -6.28 -2.00 11.21
N PHE A 11 -6.61 -3.28 11.23
CA PHE A 11 -6.52 -4.15 10.07
C PHE A 11 -7.72 -3.96 9.13
N VAL A 12 -7.86 -2.74 8.62
CA VAL A 12 -8.96 -2.35 7.75
C VAL A 12 -8.44 -2.10 6.33
N PRO A 13 -9.24 -2.33 5.28
CA PRO A 13 -8.84 -2.02 3.93
C PRO A 13 -8.45 -0.54 3.79
N LEU A 14 -7.25 -0.27 3.31
CA LEU A 14 -6.75 1.06 2.98
C LEU A 14 -7.01 1.34 1.51
N GLU A 15 -7.40 2.57 1.22
CA GLU A 15 -7.51 3.07 -0.14
C GLU A 15 -6.28 3.88 -0.52
N ARG A 16 -5.73 3.62 -1.71
CA ARG A 16 -4.68 4.44 -2.32
C ARG A 16 -5.01 4.72 -3.77
N THR A 17 -4.83 5.97 -4.16
CA THR A 17 -4.97 6.41 -5.55
C THR A 17 -3.61 6.46 -6.22
N PHE A 18 -3.54 5.87 -7.41
CA PHE A 18 -2.36 5.89 -8.26
C PHE A 18 -2.70 6.68 -9.52
N THR A 19 -1.80 7.56 -9.92
CA THR A 19 -1.88 8.26 -11.20
C THR A 19 -0.89 7.63 -12.16
N ILE A 20 -1.42 7.04 -13.24
CA ILE A 20 -0.61 6.41 -14.28
C ILE A 20 -0.56 7.37 -15.47
N ALA A 21 0.64 7.72 -15.91
CA ALA A 21 0.85 8.46 -17.14
C ALA A 21 0.90 7.49 -18.32
N HIS A 22 0.13 7.77 -19.37
CA HIS A 22 0.14 7.04 -20.64
C HIS A 22 0.25 8.05 -21.78
N GLY A 23 1.47 8.29 -22.26
CA GLY A 23 1.73 9.37 -23.23
C GLY A 23 1.40 10.74 -22.65
N ARG A 24 0.45 11.46 -23.26
CA ARG A 24 -0.05 12.76 -22.78
C ARG A 24 -1.24 12.64 -21.82
N GLU A 25 -1.79 11.44 -21.65
CA GLU A 25 -2.96 11.21 -20.82
C GLU A 25 -2.55 10.74 -19.42
N HIS A 26 -3.30 11.19 -18.42
CA HIS A 26 -3.15 10.74 -17.04
C HIS A 26 -4.44 10.05 -16.61
N LYS A 27 -4.32 8.82 -16.11
CA LYS A 27 -5.44 8.07 -15.56
C LYS A 27 -5.24 7.81 -14.08
N SER A 28 -6.22 8.22 -13.29
CA SER A 28 -6.25 7.97 -11.85
C SER A 28 -7.03 6.70 -11.54
N ILE A 29 -6.46 5.81 -10.73
CA ILE A 29 -7.08 4.55 -10.30
C ILE A 29 -7.00 4.46 -8.78
N ALA A 30 -8.15 4.31 -8.13
CA ALA A 30 -8.23 4.03 -6.70
C ALA A 30 -8.15 2.51 -6.46
N ARG A 31 -7.32 2.09 -5.52
CA ARG A 31 -7.18 0.70 -5.08
C ARG A 31 -7.47 0.61 -3.59
N ARG A 32 -8.45 -0.21 -3.22
CA ARG A 32 -8.75 -0.57 -1.83
C ARG A 32 -8.22 -1.96 -1.51
N GLN A 33 -7.39 -2.10 -0.49
CA GLN A 33 -6.74 -3.36 -0.14
C GLN A 33 -6.35 -3.43 1.34
N LEU A 34 -6.31 -4.63 1.93
CA LEU A 34 -5.75 -4.82 3.27
C LEU A 34 -4.28 -4.38 3.33
N PRO A 35 -3.80 -3.81 4.45
CA PRO A 35 -2.43 -3.31 4.58
C PRO A 35 -1.41 -4.43 4.81
N ILE A 36 -1.41 -5.44 3.93
CA ILE A 36 -0.50 -6.59 3.98
C ILE A 36 0.17 -6.83 2.63
N THR A 37 1.39 -7.36 2.67
CA THR A 37 2.10 -7.86 1.49
C THR A 37 2.81 -9.15 1.90
N PRO A 38 2.72 -10.24 1.11
CA PRO A 38 3.48 -11.46 1.38
C PRO A 38 4.99 -11.18 1.39
N ALA A 39 5.72 -11.82 2.30
CA ALA A 39 7.13 -11.53 2.58
C ALA A 39 8.09 -12.70 2.25
N TYR A 40 7.61 -13.75 1.59
CA TYR A 40 8.44 -14.93 1.26
C TYR A 40 9.36 -14.71 0.05
N ALA A 41 9.10 -13.67 -0.76
CA ALA A 41 9.92 -13.27 -1.88
C ALA A 41 9.75 -11.77 -2.12
N PHE A 42 10.87 -11.05 -2.19
CA PHE A 42 10.91 -9.63 -2.50
C PHE A 42 11.63 -9.42 -3.84
N THR A 43 11.16 -8.46 -4.63
CA THR A 43 11.97 -7.91 -5.74
C THR A 43 13.18 -7.16 -5.17
N ASP A 44 14.28 -7.04 -5.92
CA ASP A 44 15.50 -6.35 -5.46
C ASP A 44 15.26 -4.95 -4.88
N TYR A 45 14.33 -4.18 -5.43
CA TYR A 45 13.96 -2.87 -4.88
C TYR A 45 13.32 -2.96 -3.48
N ARG A 46 12.54 -4.01 -3.23
CA ARG A 46 11.82 -4.24 -1.97
C ARG A 46 12.67 -4.90 -0.88
N SER A 47 13.78 -5.52 -1.24
CA SER A 47 14.73 -6.10 -0.27
C SER A 47 15.80 -5.10 0.22
N GLN A 48 15.93 -3.93 -0.43
CA GLN A 48 16.88 -2.90 0.01
C GLN A 48 16.59 -2.46 1.46
N GLY A 49 17.62 -2.50 2.30
CA GLY A 49 17.51 -2.12 3.72
C GLY A 49 16.93 -3.20 4.63
N GLN A 50 16.77 -4.45 4.14
CA GLN A 50 16.62 -5.59 5.03
C GLN A 50 18.00 -6.12 5.44
N THR A 51 18.23 -6.19 6.75
CA THR A 51 19.41 -6.77 7.41
C THR A 51 18.96 -7.67 8.53
#